data_AF-A0AAV5WZN9-F1
#
_entry.id   AF-A0AAV5WZN9-F1
#
_cell.length_a   1.000
_cell.length_b   1.000
_cell.length_c   1.000
_cell.angle_alpha   90.00
_cell.angle_beta   90.00
_cell.angle_gamma   90.00
#
_symmetry.space_group_name_H-M   'P 1'
#
loop_
_entity.id
_entity.type
_entity.pdbx_description
1 polymer ?
#
loop_
_entity_poly.entity_id
_entity_poly.type
_entity_poly.pdbx_seq_one_letter_code
_entity_poly.pdbx_strand_id
1 'polypeptide(L)'
;IDIRAALSSAFDSQVIIVSDCRRMSDIENMEGPKTITVRVSSLLSSRISRGFIFKTGIDDSESECGLDQYDIFDVRVQNDGSESDLNENIEEIQTMIDRLI
;
A
#
# COMPACT_ATOMS: atom_id res chain seq x y z
N ILE A 1 -12.15 7.51 8.46
CA ILE A 1 -11.83 8.87 7.94
C ILE A 1 -12.15 8.83 6.45
N ASP A 2 -12.89 9.81 5.95
CA ASP A 2 -13.15 9.92 4.51
C ASP A 2 -11.86 10.36 3.82
N ILE A 3 -11.39 9.54 2.88
CA ILE A 3 -10.13 9.76 2.16
C ILE A 3 -10.13 11.07 1.38
N ARG A 4 -11.30 11.50 0.88
CA ARG A 4 -11.47 12.77 0.17
C ARG A 4 -11.30 13.96 1.11
N ALA A 5 -11.80 13.84 2.34
CA ALA A 5 -11.60 14.86 3.36
C ALA A 5 -10.13 14.98 3.77
N ALA A 6 -9.42 13.86 3.91
CA ALA A 6 -7.98 13.86 4.20
C ALA A 6 -7.17 14.51 3.07
N LEU A 7 -7.43 14.11 1.80
CA LEU A 7 -6.81 14.71 0.62
C LEU A 7 -7.08 16.22 0.54
N SER A 8 -8.29 16.65 0.89
CA SER A 8 -8.67 18.07 0.88
C SER A 8 -7.99 18.93 1.96
N SER A 9 -7.36 18.31 2.95
CA SER A 9 -6.59 19.03 3.97
C SER A 9 -5.10 19.17 3.62
N ALA A 10 -4.65 18.48 2.56
CA ALA A 10 -3.26 18.38 2.16
C ALA A 10 -2.95 19.06 0.80
N PHE A 11 -3.81 19.98 0.34
CA PHE A 11 -3.74 20.58 -1.01
C PHE A 11 -2.41 21.25 -1.37
N ASP A 12 -1.63 21.73 -0.39
CA ASP A 12 -0.34 22.39 -0.65
C ASP A 12 0.86 21.43 -0.70
N SER A 13 0.63 20.12 -0.52
CA SER A 13 1.70 19.11 -0.53
C SER A 13 1.98 18.60 -1.95
N GLN A 14 3.26 18.52 -2.33
CA GLN A 14 3.67 17.98 -3.64
C GLN A 14 3.44 16.46 -3.75
N VAL A 15 3.52 15.75 -2.63
CA VAL A 15 3.32 14.30 -2.53
C VAL A 15 2.42 14.03 -1.34
N ILE A 16 1.40 13.19 -1.52
CA ILE A 16 0.51 12.72 -0.46
C ILE A 16 0.61 11.19 -0.38
N ILE A 17 0.90 10.68 0.81
CA ILE A 17 0.97 9.23 1.06
C ILE A 17 -0.28 8.82 1.82
N VAL A 18 -1.03 7.88 1.25
CA VAL A 18 -2.14 7.21 1.94
C VAL A 18 -1.69 5.79 2.28
N SER A 19 -1.52 5.53 3.58
CA SER A 19 -0.90 4.29 4.06
C SER A 19 -1.87 3.15 4.40
N ASP A 20 -3.16 3.44 4.59
CA ASP A 20 -4.15 2.47 5.10
C ASP A 20 -5.33 2.29 4.13
N CYS A 21 -5.03 1.81 2.92
CA CYS A 21 -6.02 1.42 1.91
C CYS A 21 -6.39 -0.05 2.12
N ARG A 22 -7.65 -0.33 2.46
CA ARG A 22 -8.10 -1.70 2.77
C ARG A 22 -9.14 -2.24 1.80
N ARG A 23 -9.75 -1.38 0.99
CA ARG A 23 -10.85 -1.73 0.09
C ARG A 23 -10.56 -1.30 -1.34
N MET A 24 -11.11 -2.04 -2.30
CA MET A 24 -11.09 -1.66 -3.72
C MET A 24 -11.62 -0.24 -3.94
N SER A 25 -12.71 0.11 -3.25
CA SER A 25 -13.30 1.44 -3.32
C SER A 25 -12.34 2.55 -2.87
N ASP A 26 -11.37 2.27 -2.01
CA ASP A 26 -10.37 3.26 -1.58
C ASP A 26 -9.45 3.60 -2.76
N ILE A 27 -9.02 2.58 -3.53
CA ILE A 27 -8.19 2.75 -4.73
C ILE A 27 -9.00 3.46 -5.81
N GLU A 28 -10.20 2.98 -6.15
CA GLU A 28 -11.06 3.57 -7.20
C GLU A 28 -11.38 5.04 -6.94
N ASN A 29 -11.50 5.46 -5.66
CA ASN A 29 -11.76 6.85 -5.29
C ASN A 29 -10.55 7.78 -5.42
N MET A 30 -9.34 7.22 -5.49
CA MET A 30 -8.09 7.98 -5.57
C MET A 30 -7.36 7.82 -6.91
N GLU A 31 -7.67 6.75 -7.64
CA GLU A 31 -6.99 6.43 -8.89
C GLU A 31 -7.16 7.56 -9.91
N GLY A 32 -6.05 7.93 -10.53
CA GLY A 32 -5.97 9.08 -11.43
C GLY A 32 -4.57 9.20 -12.03
N PRO A 33 -4.37 10.10 -13.00
CA PRO A 33 -3.17 10.14 -13.85
C PRO A 33 -1.84 10.43 -13.12
N LYS A 34 -1.87 10.79 -11.83
CA LYS A 34 -0.69 11.02 -10.99
C LYS A 34 -0.73 10.20 -9.69
N THR A 35 -1.28 9.00 -9.76
CA THR A 35 -1.36 8.07 -8.62
C THR A 35 -0.38 6.94 -8.82
N ILE A 36 0.34 6.58 -7.75
CA ILE A 36 1.19 5.39 -7.71
C ILE A 36 0.59 4.46 -6.65
N THR A 37 0.30 3.23 -7.05
CA THR A 37 -0.25 2.20 -6.18
C THR A 37 0.86 1.25 -5.73
N VAL A 38 1.08 1.18 -4.42
CA VAL A 38 2.13 0.34 -3.81
C VAL A 38 1.48 -0.75 -2.96
N ARG A 39 1.73 -2.02 -3.29
CA ARG A 39 1.31 -3.17 -2.48
C ARG A 39 2.49 -3.68 -1.68
N VAL A 40 2.37 -3.68 -0.36
CA VAL A 40 3.32 -4.33 0.54
C VAL A 40 2.77 -5.69 0.94
N SER A 41 3.53 -6.76 0.71
CA SER A 41 3.20 -8.13 1.09
C SER A 41 4.33 -8.76 1.89
N SER A 42 3.98 -9.77 2.69
CA SER A 42 4.96 -10.58 3.42
C SER A 42 4.40 -11.99 3.61
N LEU A 43 5.27 -12.99 3.63
CA LEU A 43 4.93 -14.36 3.94
C LEU A 43 4.34 -14.45 5.34
N LEU A 44 3.32 -15.30 5.50
CA LEU A 44 2.70 -15.55 6.80
C LEU A 44 3.74 -16.00 7.85
N SER A 45 4.71 -16.82 7.45
CA SER A 45 5.81 -17.25 8.33
C SER A 45 6.66 -16.09 8.86
N SER A 46 7.00 -15.12 8.01
CA SER A 46 7.74 -13.91 8.40
C SER A 46 6.91 -12.99 9.28
N ARG A 47 5.61 -12.89 9.02
CA ARG A 47 4.71 -12.15 9.92
C ARG A 47 4.67 -12.80 11.29
N ILE A 48 4.50 -14.13 11.35
CA ILE A 48 4.45 -14.89 12.61
C ILE A 48 5.77 -14.75 13.38
N SER A 49 6.92 -14.78 12.70
CA SER A 49 8.22 -14.60 13.38
C SER A 49 8.38 -13.21 14.00
N ARG A 50 7.69 -12.20 13.46
CA ARG A 50 7.60 -10.83 14.00
C ARG A 50 6.50 -10.67 15.08
N GLY A 51 5.89 -11.76 15.51
CA GLY A 51 4.86 -11.76 16.56
C GLY A 51 3.43 -11.56 16.06
N PHE A 52 3.19 -11.68 14.75
CA PHE A 52 1.82 -11.72 14.24
C PHE A 52 1.11 -12.99 14.72
N ILE A 53 -0.08 -12.82 15.29
CA ILE A 53 -0.94 -13.91 15.71
C ILE A 53 -2.20 -13.84 14.84
N PHE A 54 -2.36 -14.81 13.95
CA PHE A 54 -3.54 -14.92 13.10
C PHE A 54 -4.78 -15.12 13.97
N LYS A 55 -5.79 -14.27 13.79
CA LYS A 55 -7.09 -14.34 14.44
C LYS A 55 -8.18 -14.59 13.40
N THR A 56 -8.71 -15.81 13.43
CA THR A 56 -9.90 -16.21 12.68
C THR A 56 -11.07 -15.26 12.96
N GLY A 57 -11.76 -14.84 11.90
CA GLY A 57 -12.82 -13.83 11.91
C GLY A 57 -12.34 -12.38 11.82
N ILE A 58 -11.02 -12.11 11.89
CA ILE A 58 -10.43 -10.77 11.74
C ILE A 58 -9.52 -10.76 10.52
N ASP A 59 -8.48 -11.60 10.51
CA ASP A 59 -7.46 -11.62 9.46
C ASP A 59 -7.90 -12.34 8.17
N ASP A 60 -8.99 -13.09 8.21
CA ASP A 60 -9.68 -13.74 7.07
C ASP A 60 -10.97 -13.01 6.69
N SER A 61 -11.26 -11.88 7.33
CA SER A 61 -12.44 -11.08 7.02
C SER A 61 -12.26 -10.33 5.70
N GLU A 62 -13.35 -10.14 4.97
CA GLU A 62 -13.37 -9.39 3.71
C GLU A 62 -12.83 -7.95 3.85
N SER A 63 -12.88 -7.37 5.06
CA SER A 63 -12.27 -6.07 5.36
C SER A 63 -10.75 -6.02 5.31
N GLU A 64 -10.07 -7.17 5.40
CA GLU A 64 -8.60 -7.29 5.30
C GLU A 64 -8.15 -7.89 3.95
N CYS A 65 -9.04 -8.63 3.26
CA CYS A 65 -8.77 -9.26 1.95
C CYS A 65 -9.33 -8.47 0.75
N GLY A 66 -9.91 -7.29 0.94
CA GLY A 66 -10.61 -6.52 -0.10
C GLY A 66 -9.76 -6.08 -1.30
N LEU A 67 -8.43 -6.25 -1.23
CA LEU A 67 -7.47 -5.95 -2.29
C LEU A 67 -6.72 -7.19 -2.80
N ASP A 68 -7.02 -8.39 -2.28
CA ASP A 68 -6.31 -9.62 -2.68
C ASP A 68 -6.67 -10.04 -4.11
N GLN A 69 -7.78 -9.54 -4.65
CA GLN A 69 -8.19 -9.73 -6.05
C GLN A 69 -7.75 -8.57 -6.96
N TYR A 70 -7.12 -7.53 -6.41
CA TYR A 70 -6.60 -6.41 -7.18
C TYR A 70 -5.18 -6.73 -7.65
N ASP A 71 -5.01 -7.00 -8.94
CA ASP A 71 -3.71 -7.40 -9.49
C ASP A 71 -2.92 -6.26 -10.15
N ILE A 72 -3.49 -5.05 -10.18
CA ILE A 72 -2.95 -3.91 -10.92
C ILE A 72 -2.33 -2.93 -9.94
N PHE A 73 -1.20 -3.32 -9.35
CA PHE A 73 -0.36 -2.42 -8.55
C PHE A 73 0.87 -2.01 -9.36
N ASP A 74 1.26 -0.73 -9.27
CA ASP A 74 2.45 -0.20 -9.94
C ASP A 74 3.73 -0.80 -9.35
N VAL A 75 3.80 -0.88 -8.02
CA VAL A 75 4.94 -1.45 -7.28
C VAL A 75 4.46 -2.51 -6.29
N ARG A 76 5.14 -3.65 -6.25
CA ARG A 76 4.93 -4.73 -5.27
C ARG A 76 6.16 -4.93 -4.42
N VAL A 77 6.07 -4.58 -3.14
CA VAL A 77 7.15 -4.71 -2.16
C VAL A 77 6.97 -5.99 -1.35
N GLN A 78 7.86 -6.97 -1.55
CA GLN A 78 7.89 -8.19 -0.75
C GLN A 78 8.79 -8.02 0.48
N ASN A 79 8.19 -7.80 1.64
CA ASN A 79 8.88 -7.54 2.91
C ASN A 79 9.34 -8.84 3.62
N ASP A 80 9.94 -9.74 2.86
CA ASP A 80 10.60 -10.96 3.36
C ASP A 80 12.08 -11.02 2.99
N GLY A 81 12.54 -10.09 2.16
CA GLY A 81 13.93 -9.96 1.74
C GLY A 81 14.81 -9.26 2.79
N SER A 82 16.00 -8.92 2.34
CA SER A 82 17.00 -8.14 3.04
C SER A 82 16.67 -6.64 3.04
N GLU A 83 17.40 -5.88 3.84
CA GLU A 83 17.37 -4.41 3.82
C GLU A 83 17.77 -3.84 2.44
N SER A 84 18.65 -4.53 1.71
CA SER A 84 19.01 -4.16 0.33
C SER A 84 17.79 -4.23 -0.59
N ASP A 85 17.03 -5.32 -0.51
CA ASP A 85 15.82 -5.49 -1.33
C ASP A 85 14.80 -4.39 -1.03
N LEU A 86 14.66 -4.00 0.24
CA LEU A 86 13.79 -2.89 0.63
C LEU A 86 14.27 -1.55 0.05
N ASN A 87 15.57 -1.28 0.10
CA ASN A 87 16.13 -0.03 -0.43
C ASN A 87 15.95 0.09 -1.94
N GLU A 88 16.13 -1.00 -2.70
CA GLU A 88 15.87 -1.03 -4.14
C GLU A 88 14.40 -0.70 -4.46
N ASN A 89 13.46 -1.27 -3.71
CA ASN A 89 12.04 -0.94 -3.84
C ASN A 89 11.73 0.53 -3.51
N ILE A 90 12.40 1.10 -2.51
CA ILE A 90 12.23 2.53 -2.15
C ILE A 90 12.78 3.44 -3.27
N GLU A 91 13.93 3.11 -3.83
CA GLU A 91 14.52 3.86 -4.95
C GLU A 91 13.63 3.81 -6.21
N GLU A 92 12.97 2.68 -6.46
CA GLU A 92 11.98 2.56 -7.54
C GLU A 92 10.79 3.50 -7.31
N ILE A 93 10.20 3.48 -6.10
CA ILE A 93 9.08 4.36 -5.75
C ILE A 93 9.48 5.84 -5.89
N GLN A 94 10.68 6.22 -5.42
CA GLN A 94 11.20 7.58 -5.57
C GLN A 94 11.33 7.98 -7.04
N THR A 95 11.90 7.10 -7.87
CA THR A 95 12.04 7.32 -9.31
C THR A 95 10.68 7.53 -10.00
N MET A 96 9.64 6.79 -9.58
CA MET A 96 8.30 6.97 -10.10
C MET A 96 7.68 8.31 -9.68
N ILE A 97 7.86 8.72 -8.42
CA ILE A 97 7.39 10.02 -7.91
C ILE A 97 8.04 11.15 -8.72
N ASP A 98 9.35 11.11 -8.92
CA ASP A 98 10.10 12.15 -9.65
C ASP A 98 9.66 12.28 -11.12
N ARG A 99 9.11 11.22 -11.73
CA ARG A 99 8.57 11.26 -13.10
C ARG A 99 7.19 11.91 -13.21
N LEU A 100 6.46 12.03 -12.10
CA LEU A 100 5.07 12.54 -12.08
C LEU A 100 4.98 14.02 -11.68
N ILE A 101 6.06 14.58 -11.10
CA ILE A 101 6.16 15.97 -10.65
C ILE A 101 6.84 16.81 -11.73
#